data_AF-A0A699WLD3-F1
#
_entry.id   AF-A0A699WLD3-F1
#
_cell.length_a   1.000
_cell.length_b   1.000
_cell.length_c   1.000
_cell.angle_alpha   90.00
_cell.angle_beta   90.00
_cell.angle_gamma   90.00
#
_symmetry.space_group_name_H-M   'P 1'
#
loop_
_entity.id
_entity.type
_entity.pdbx_description
1 polymer ?
#
loop_
_entity_poly.entity_id
_entity_poly.type
_entity_poly.pdbx_seq_one_letter_code
_entity_poly.pdbx_strand_id
1 'polypeptide(L)' 'EEPEAIIDRQDRIMRKKIIPFVKILLRDHPEREATWETEESIRTSYPHFLP' A
#
# COMPACT_ATOMS: atom_id res chain seq x y z
N GLU A 1 -9.19 -8.82 -8.76
CA GLU A 1 -7.80 -8.54 -8.35
C GLU A 1 -7.69 -8.71 -6.84
N GLU A 2 -6.88 -9.65 -6.40
CA GLU A 2 -6.53 -9.83 -4.98
C GLU A 2 -5.18 -9.16 -4.74
N PRO A 3 -5.00 -8.37 -3.67
CA PRO A 3 -3.67 -7.90 -3.28
C PRO A 3 -2.79 -9.10 -2.91
N GLU A 4 -1.59 -9.16 -3.47
CA GLU A 4 -0.63 -10.23 -3.26
C GLU A 4 0.37 -9.86 -2.15
N ALA A 5 0.97 -8.67 -2.25
CA ALA A 5 1.97 -8.22 -1.30
C ALA A 5 2.18 -6.69 -1.34
N ILE A 6 2.73 -6.15 -0.25
CA ILE A 6 3.31 -4.81 -0.25
C ILE A 6 4.72 -4.90 -0.84
N ILE A 7 4.98 -4.17 -1.93
CA ILE A 7 6.27 -4.16 -2.62
C ILE A 7 7.10 -2.91 -2.32
N ASP A 8 6.46 -1.82 -1.86
CA ASP A 8 7.14 -0.58 -1.52
C ASP A 8 6.39 0.19 -0.43
N ARG A 9 7.09 1.07 0.30
CA ARG A 9 6.52 1.96 1.31
C ARG A 9 7.11 3.36 1.14
N GLN A 10 6.24 4.36 1.10
CA GLN A 10 6.62 5.75 0.92
C GLN A 10 5.88 6.65 1.89
N ASP A 11 6.62 7.42 2.66
CA ASP A 11 6.07 8.47 3.49
C ASP A 11 5.81 9.73 2.68
N ARG A 12 4.53 10.10 2.55
CA ARG A 12 4.14 11.36 1.91
C ARG A 12 3.95 12.44 2.95
N ILE A 13 4.80 13.45 2.89
CA ILE A 13 4.72 14.62 3.76
C ILE A 13 3.65 15.57 3.22
N MET A 14 2.50 15.62 3.89
CA MET A 14 1.51 16.67 3.71
C MET A 14 1.84 17.87 4.60
N ARG A 15 1.22 19.03 4.32
CA ARG A 15 1.48 20.32 4.98
C ARG A 15 1.55 20.32 6.51
N LYS A 16 0.92 19.35 7.19
CA LYS A 16 0.89 19.23 8.67
C LYS A 16 1.06 17.81 9.20
N LYS A 17 1.17 16.80 8.33
CA LYS A 17 1.24 15.40 8.74
C LYS A 17 1.97 14.56 7.71
N ILE A 18 2.59 13.50 8.17
CA ILE A 18 3.17 12.46 7.32
C ILE A 18 2.10 11.38 7.16
N ILE A 19 1.80 11.00 5.93
CA ILE A 19 0.88 9.91 5.61
C ILE A 19 1.69 8.78 4.96
N PRO A 20 1.84 7.63 5.61
CA PRO A 20 2.48 6.47 5.00
C PRO A 20 1.60 5.89 3.89
N PHE A 21 2.17 5.76 2.71
CA PHE A 21 1.60 5.06 1.58
C PHE A 21 2.36 3.75 1.37
N VAL A 22 1.64 2.72 0.94
CA VAL A 22 2.21 1.42 0.62
C VAL A 22 1.79 1.04 -0.79
N LYS A 23 2.73 0.48 -1.54
CA LYS A 23 2.50 0.02 -2.90
C LYS A 23 2.09 -1.45 -2.85
N ILE A 24 0.89 -1.75 -3.34
CA ILE A 24 0.27 -3.08 -3.30
C ILE A 24 0.39 -3.70 -4.69
N LEU A 25 1.09 -4.83 -4.77
CA LEU A 25 1.08 -5.69 -5.94
C LEU A 25 -0.24 -6.46 -5.97
N LEU A 26 -0.86 -6.51 -7.15
CA LEU A 26 -2.06 -7.29 -7.38
C LEU A 26 -1.66 -8.65 -7.97
N ARG A 27 -2.30 -9.70 -7.48
CA ARG A 27 -2.10 -11.07 -7.96
C ARG A 27 -2.35 -11.13 -9.46
N ASP A 28 -1.43 -11.74 -10.19
CA ASP A 28 -1.39 -11.83 -11.66
C ASP A 28 -1.06 -10.53 -12.41
N HIS A 29 -0.77 -9.42 -11.71
CA HIS A 29 -0.39 -8.16 -12.33
C HIS A 29 1.09 -7.81 -12.08
N PRO A 30 1.79 -7.23 -13.07
CA PRO A 30 3.16 -6.77 -12.89
C PRO A 30 3.23 -5.54 -11.96
N GLU A 31 4.40 -5.28 -11.38
CA GLU A 31 4.65 -4.14 -10.46
C GLU A 31 4.32 -2.76 -11.04
N ARG A 32 4.22 -2.63 -12.37
CA ARG A 32 3.77 -1.41 -13.05
C ARG A 32 2.28 -1.12 -12.86
N GLU A 33 1.47 -2.15 -12.62
CA GLU A 33 0.03 -2.10 -12.40
C GLU A 33 -0.32 -2.10 -10.90
N ALA A 34 0.69 -2.22 -10.03
CA ALA A 34 0.53 -2.10 -8.60
C ALA A 34 0.05 -0.71 -8.18
N THR A 35 -0.87 -0.67 -7.22
CA THR A 35 -1.55 0.55 -6.77
C THR A 35 -0.91 1.11 -5.50
N TRP A 36 -1.07 2.41 -5.28
CA TRP A 36 -0.63 3.07 -4.05
C TRP A 36 -1.83 3.28 -3.14
N GLU A 37 -1.82 2.61 -1.99
CA GLU A 37 -2.84 2.72 -0.96
C GLU A 37 -2.25 3.37 0.30
N THR A 38 -3.09 3.94 1.15
CA THR A 38 -2.61 4.41 2.46
C THR A 38 -2.43 3.22 3.40
N GLU A 39 -1.45 3.30 4.30
CA GLU A 39 -1.27 2.25 5.30
C GLU A 39 -2.52 2.09 6.17
N GLU A 40 -3.27 3.17 6.42
CA GLU A 40 -4.53 3.15 7.16
C GLU A 40 -5.63 2.33 6.43
N SER A 41 -5.72 2.45 5.10
CA SER A 41 -6.62 1.62 4.27
C SER A 41 -6.24 0.15 4.40
N ILE A 42 -4.96 -0.17 4.23
CA ILE A 42 -4.45 -1.54 4.33
C ILE A 42 -4.61 -2.10 5.73
N ARG A 43 -4.43 -1.31 6.78
CA ARG A 43 -4.66 -1.73 8.16
C ARG A 43 -6.10 -2.15 8.42
N THR A 44 -7.05 -1.53 7.71
CA THR A 44 -8.48 -1.81 7.86
C THR A 44 -8.92 -2.97 6.96
N SER A 45 -8.49 -2.97 5.70
CA SER A 45 -8.91 -3.94 4.69
C SER A 45 -8.08 -5.22 4.70
N TYR A 46 -6.77 -5.10 4.91
CA TYR A 46 -5.79 -6.18 4.82
C TYR A 46 -4.71 -6.10 5.92
N PRO A 47 -5.10 -6.17 7.22
CA PRO A 47 -4.18 -6.00 8.33
C PRO A 47 -3.02 -6.99 8.33
N HIS A 48 -3.18 -8.15 7.67
CA HIS A 48 -2.16 -9.19 7.56
C HIS A 48 -0.96 -8.81 6.68
N PHE A 49 -1.07 -7.77 5.85
CA PHE A 49 0.09 -7.25 5.10
C PHE A 49 0.97 -6.31 5.92
N LEU A 50 0.48 -5.83 7.06
CA LEU A 50 1.24 -4.98 7.96
C LEU A 50 1.82 -5.83 9.10
N PRO A 51 3.11 -5.67 9.43
CA PRO A 51 3.74 -6.33 10.56
C PRO A 51 3.22 -5.81 11.91
#